data_AF-A0A672MFT5-F1
#
_entry.id   AF-A0A672MFT5-F1
#
_cell.length_a   1.000
_cell.length_b   1.000
_cell.length_c   1.000
_cell.angle_alpha   90.00
_cell.angle_beta   90.00
_cell.angle_gamma   90.00
#
_symmetry.space_group_name_H-M   'P 1'
#
loop_
_entity.id
_entity.type
_entity.pdbx_description
1 polymer ?
#
loop_
_entity_poly.entity_id
_entity_poly.type
_entity_poly.pdbx_seq_one_letter_code
_entity_poly.pdbx_strand_id
1 'polypeptide(L)'
;MMSSEVFVPGWLQQLLVVLLRFALSCAAPVNLTNGMECGARGPASYILVFTGHWSPQTFPKQYPLFRPPAQWSKLMAVIHNEQYQLWQEGASASDGMKSFAEQGLTVDLVKDAKEARKRRTVGSMYRTAGIPSGIGHSSTELLLTPRTPLLSLIVKVIPSPDWFVGVDSLNLCEGGKWKQEVTFDLHPFDAGTDSGFTFSSPNFPTTPPENITMITSQKPNHPANSFYYPRLTELPPLATIWVKRQGAVRQQNRLSNHILPDTTKLNRFSETPLDCEVSMWSSWGLCLRPCSRGGLRHRTRYILLKPANSGTPCPELEEQEECTPHNCLAYQ
;
A
#
# COMPACT_ATOMS: atom_id res chain seq x y z
N MET A 1 2.39 81.09 8.76
CA MET A 1 3.08 80.58 9.96
C MET A 1 3.94 79.40 9.53
N MET A 2 5.21 79.44 9.95
CA MET A 2 6.36 78.63 9.55
C MET A 2 6.11 77.13 9.37
N SER A 3 6.62 76.58 8.25
CA SER A 3 6.99 75.17 8.14
C SER A 3 8.42 75.02 8.65
N SER A 4 8.63 74.17 9.65
CA SER A 4 9.94 73.90 10.24
C SER A 4 10.63 72.78 9.45
N GLU A 5 11.67 73.11 8.69
CA GLU A 5 12.56 72.10 8.11
C GLU A 5 13.51 71.54 9.17
N VAL A 6 13.45 70.23 9.39
CA VAL A 6 14.39 69.51 10.26
C VAL A 6 15.66 69.24 9.46
N PHE A 7 16.71 70.02 9.73
CA PHE A 7 18.06 69.78 9.23
C PHE A 7 18.67 68.55 9.91
N VAL A 8 18.86 67.46 9.15
CA VAL A 8 19.66 66.31 9.58
C VAL A 8 21.11 66.56 9.16
N PRO A 9 22.07 66.65 10.10
CA PRO A 9 23.45 67.02 9.76
C PRO A 9 24.18 65.87 9.04
N GLY A 10 24.93 66.21 7.98
CA GLY A 10 25.48 65.27 6.99
C GLY A 10 26.44 64.18 7.50
N TRP A 11 26.91 64.26 8.75
CA TRP A 11 27.70 63.19 9.38
C TRP A 11 26.86 61.97 9.77
N LEU A 12 25.56 62.15 10.05
CA LEU A 12 24.62 61.05 10.31
C LEU A 12 24.29 60.26 9.04
N GLN A 13 24.28 60.89 7.85
CA GLN A 13 24.11 60.20 6.57
C GLN A 13 25.35 59.37 6.18
N GLN A 14 26.56 59.83 6.50
CA GLN A 14 27.78 59.07 6.23
C GLN A 14 27.93 57.84 7.16
N LEU A 15 27.53 57.95 8.43
CA LEU A 15 27.48 56.80 9.35
C LEU A 15 26.45 55.74 8.92
N LEU A 16 25.29 56.15 8.40
CA LEU A 16 24.27 55.23 7.88
C LEU A 16 24.73 54.46 6.63
N VAL A 17 25.51 55.10 5.74
CA VAL A 17 26.04 54.43 4.54
C VAL A 17 27.21 53.49 4.87
N VAL A 18 28.05 53.81 5.85
CA VAL A 18 29.14 52.93 6.31
C VAL A 18 28.59 51.71 7.07
N LEU A 19 27.55 51.89 7.90
CA LEU A 19 26.87 50.79 8.58
C LEU A 19 26.06 49.91 7.62
N LEU A 20 25.45 50.48 6.56
CA LEU A 20 24.82 49.67 5.50
C LEU A 20 25.85 48.86 4.70
N ARG A 21 27.04 49.42 4.41
CA ARG A 21 28.08 48.68 3.70
C ARG A 21 28.80 47.62 4.55
N PHE A 22 28.86 47.79 5.87
CA PHE A 22 29.36 46.74 6.77
C PHE A 22 28.33 45.63 7.05
N ALA A 23 27.03 45.94 7.03
CA ALA A 23 25.97 44.93 7.16
C ALA A 23 25.82 44.05 5.90
N LEU A 24 26.23 44.54 4.73
CA LEU A 24 26.19 43.81 3.45
C LEU A 24 27.44 42.94 3.17
N SER A 25 28.43 42.90 4.06
CA SER A 25 29.65 42.07 3.88
C SER A 25 29.70 40.81 4.76
N CYS A 26 28.66 40.52 5.57
CA CYS A 26 28.64 39.33 6.42
C CYS A 26 27.40 38.43 6.27
N ALA A 27 26.54 38.69 5.28
CA ALA A 27 25.58 37.71 4.82
C ALA A 27 26.10 37.11 3.51
N ALA A 28 27.12 36.25 3.61
CA ALA A 28 27.23 35.20 2.60
C ALA A 28 25.86 34.51 2.57
N PRO A 29 25.26 34.24 1.39
CA PRO A 29 24.08 33.41 1.37
C PRO A 29 24.48 32.11 2.05
N VAL A 30 23.87 31.82 3.19
CA VAL A 30 23.88 30.47 3.72
C VAL A 30 23.17 29.69 2.63
N ASN A 31 23.94 29.01 1.78
CA ASN A 31 23.43 27.99 0.90
C ASN A 31 22.80 26.94 1.82
N LEU A 32 21.50 27.07 2.05
CA LEU A 32 20.63 26.04 2.60
C LEU A 32 20.39 24.96 1.53
N THR A 33 21.45 24.56 0.81
CA THR A 33 21.43 23.50 -0.20
C THR A 33 22.20 22.28 0.30
N ASN A 34 22.26 22.03 1.60
CA ASN A 34 23.09 20.97 2.17
C ASN A 34 22.29 19.95 3.00
N GLY A 35 21.11 19.55 2.48
CA GLY A 35 20.24 18.56 3.11
C GLY A 35 19.71 17.44 2.19
N MET A 36 19.83 17.55 0.86
CA MET A 36 19.22 16.59 -0.09
C MET A 36 20.23 15.72 -0.86
N GLU A 37 21.49 16.12 -0.95
CA GLU A 37 22.49 15.33 -1.67
C GLU A 37 23.21 14.33 -0.76
N CYS A 38 23.24 13.07 -1.18
CA CYS A 38 23.96 12.02 -0.46
C CYS A 38 25.48 12.27 -0.53
N GLY A 39 26.08 12.72 0.58
CA GLY A 39 27.52 12.92 0.72
C GLY A 39 28.38 11.66 0.89
N ALA A 40 27.87 10.47 0.53
CA ALA A 40 28.60 9.22 0.73
C ALA A 40 29.79 9.11 -0.24
N ARG A 41 30.90 8.56 0.25
CA ARG A 41 32.17 8.51 -0.51
C ARG A 41 32.17 7.56 -1.71
N GLY A 42 31.22 6.63 -1.78
CA GLY A 42 31.18 5.60 -2.80
C GLY A 42 29.87 4.83 -2.80
N PRO A 43 29.71 3.88 -3.74
CA PRO A 43 28.51 3.07 -3.84
C PRO A 43 28.35 2.13 -2.64
N ALA A 44 27.14 1.62 -2.44
CA ALA A 44 26.84 0.61 -1.46
C ALA A 44 25.98 -0.51 -2.05
N SER A 45 26.37 -1.76 -1.75
CA SER A 45 25.58 -2.94 -2.07
C SER A 45 24.63 -3.27 -0.93
N TYR A 46 23.42 -3.68 -1.27
CA TYR A 46 22.39 -4.10 -0.34
C TYR A 46 21.79 -5.44 -0.76
N ILE A 47 21.31 -6.22 0.20
CA ILE A 47 20.33 -7.27 -0.04
C ILE A 47 18.95 -6.69 0.28
N LEU A 48 18.03 -6.77 -0.68
CA LEU A 48 16.61 -6.50 -0.48
C LEU A 48 15.90 -7.84 -0.37
N VAL A 49 15.12 -8.03 0.69
CA VAL A 49 14.22 -9.17 0.89
C VAL A 49 12.80 -8.64 0.98
N PHE A 50 11.93 -9.08 0.08
CA PHE A 50 10.49 -8.88 0.18
C PHE A 50 9.88 -10.13 0.82
N THR A 51 9.01 -9.95 1.82
CA THR A 51 8.28 -11.03 2.48
C THR A 51 6.79 -10.75 2.42
N GLY A 52 6.02 -11.61 1.76
CA GLY A 52 4.56 -11.57 1.79
C GLY A 52 4.02 -12.16 3.09
N HIS A 53 3.04 -11.48 3.68
CA HIS A 53 2.36 -11.88 4.92
C HIS A 53 0.85 -12.08 4.71
N TRP A 54 0.41 -12.15 3.46
CA TRP A 54 -1.00 -12.29 3.11
C TRP A 54 -1.45 -13.73 3.37
N SER A 55 -2.21 -13.94 4.45
CA SER A 55 -2.68 -15.26 4.87
C SER A 55 -4.17 -15.26 5.21
N PRO A 56 -4.84 -16.43 5.26
CA PRO A 56 -6.21 -16.52 5.73
C PRO A 56 -6.39 -16.08 7.19
N GLN A 57 -5.33 -16.12 8.01
CA GLN A 57 -5.39 -15.69 9.42
C GLN A 57 -5.38 -14.16 9.53
N THR A 58 -4.50 -13.50 8.79
CA THR A 58 -4.34 -12.03 8.83
C THR A 58 -5.36 -11.31 7.94
N PHE A 59 -5.76 -11.91 6.82
CA PHE A 59 -6.75 -11.37 5.89
C PHE A 59 -7.76 -12.45 5.48
N PRO A 60 -8.67 -12.88 6.38
CA PRO A 60 -9.63 -13.95 6.11
C PRO A 60 -10.70 -13.60 5.07
N LYS A 61 -11.03 -12.31 4.89
CA LYS A 61 -12.15 -11.86 4.07
C LYS A 61 -11.82 -12.11 2.61
N GLN A 62 -12.61 -12.96 1.96
CA GLN A 62 -12.50 -13.28 0.53
C GLN A 62 -11.10 -13.78 0.11
N TYR A 63 -10.31 -14.37 1.03
CA TYR A 63 -8.96 -14.83 0.73
C TYR A 63 -8.94 -15.75 -0.50
N PRO A 64 -8.24 -15.39 -1.61
CA PRO A 64 -8.29 -16.16 -2.85
C PRO A 64 -7.62 -17.53 -2.72
N LEU A 65 -8.42 -18.60 -2.79
CA LEU A 65 -7.92 -19.99 -2.68
C LEU A 65 -7.67 -20.66 -4.04
N PHE A 66 -8.33 -20.23 -5.10
CA PHE A 66 -8.26 -20.88 -6.41
C PHE A 66 -8.51 -19.90 -7.57
N ARG A 67 -7.88 -20.18 -8.71
CA ARG A 67 -8.08 -19.51 -10.01
C ARG A 67 -8.03 -17.96 -9.99
N PRO A 68 -6.85 -17.36 -9.73
CA PRO A 68 -5.65 -17.94 -9.15
C PRO A 68 -5.69 -17.89 -7.60
N PRO A 69 -4.90 -18.71 -6.90
CA PRO A 69 -4.68 -18.53 -5.46
C PRO A 69 -3.97 -17.19 -5.17
N ALA A 70 -4.10 -16.72 -3.94
CA ALA A 70 -3.40 -15.54 -3.42
C ALA A 70 -1.89 -15.68 -3.64
N GLN A 71 -1.28 -14.73 -4.33
CA GLN A 71 0.11 -14.74 -4.75
C GLN A 71 0.60 -13.31 -5.05
N TRP A 72 1.88 -13.19 -5.42
CA TRP A 72 2.52 -11.90 -5.71
C TRP A 72 3.14 -11.89 -7.10
N SER A 73 3.08 -10.74 -7.77
CA SER A 73 3.81 -10.56 -9.04
C SER A 73 5.32 -10.59 -8.82
N LYS A 74 6.06 -10.48 -9.92
CA LYS A 74 7.48 -10.10 -9.88
C LYS A 74 7.61 -8.79 -9.13
N LEU A 75 8.62 -8.64 -8.28
CA LEU A 75 8.99 -7.35 -7.72
C LEU A 75 9.75 -6.56 -8.78
N MET A 76 9.44 -5.27 -8.92
CA MET A 76 10.23 -4.32 -9.70
C MET A 76 10.79 -3.26 -8.75
N ALA A 77 12.11 -3.13 -8.69
CA ALA A 77 12.81 -2.10 -7.93
C ALA A 77 13.62 -1.20 -8.85
N VAL A 78 13.57 0.10 -8.59
CA VAL A 78 14.30 1.13 -9.34
C VAL A 78 15.13 1.94 -8.35
N ILE A 79 16.42 2.09 -8.66
CA ILE A 79 17.34 2.95 -7.92
C ILE A 79 17.46 4.26 -8.68
N HIS A 80 17.16 5.37 -8.03
CA HIS A 80 17.03 6.66 -8.69
C HIS A 80 17.37 7.85 -7.78
N ASN A 81 17.25 9.05 -8.34
CA ASN A 81 17.29 10.32 -7.62
C ASN A 81 15.91 11.00 -7.60
N GLU A 82 15.83 12.16 -6.96
CA GLU A 82 14.58 12.90 -6.73
C GLU A 82 13.87 13.34 -8.04
N GLN A 83 14.55 13.32 -9.18
CA GLN A 83 13.99 13.70 -10.47
C GLN A 83 13.24 12.55 -11.18
N TYR A 84 13.23 11.34 -10.63
CA TYR A 84 12.48 10.20 -11.15
C TYR A 84 11.46 9.75 -10.13
N GLN A 85 10.24 9.49 -10.60
CA GLN A 85 9.13 8.98 -9.81
C GLN A 85 8.67 7.66 -10.42
N LEU A 86 8.66 6.57 -9.65
CA LEU A 86 8.07 5.30 -10.12
C LEU A 86 6.55 5.34 -9.98
N TRP A 87 6.08 5.74 -8.80
CA TRP A 87 4.68 5.95 -8.44
C TRP A 87 4.67 6.84 -7.18
N GLN A 88 3.57 7.53 -6.90
CA GLN A 88 3.42 8.36 -5.71
C GLN A 88 1.96 8.33 -5.24
N GLU A 89 1.73 8.25 -3.94
CA GLU A 89 0.38 8.44 -3.40
C GLU A 89 -0.13 9.85 -3.76
N GLY A 90 -1.39 9.93 -4.20
CA GLY A 90 -2.02 11.17 -4.63
C GLY A 90 -1.68 11.61 -6.06
N ALA A 91 -0.84 10.87 -6.80
CA ALA A 91 -0.59 11.10 -8.21
C ALA A 91 -1.35 10.10 -9.10
N SER A 92 -1.64 10.47 -10.34
CA SER A 92 -2.19 9.54 -11.34
C SER A 92 -1.16 8.48 -11.73
N ALA A 93 -1.60 7.24 -11.92
CA ALA A 93 -0.75 6.17 -12.44
C ALA A 93 -0.28 6.49 -13.88
N SER A 94 0.99 6.26 -14.17
CA SER A 94 1.51 6.24 -15.54
C SER A 94 1.01 5.00 -16.31
N ASP A 95 1.16 4.97 -17.63
CA ASP A 95 0.79 3.80 -18.44
C ASP A 95 1.52 2.53 -17.99
N GLY A 96 2.82 2.65 -17.65
CA GLY A 96 3.59 1.52 -17.13
C GLY A 96 3.15 1.09 -15.74
N MET A 97 2.75 2.05 -14.91
CA MET A 97 2.19 1.76 -13.59
C MET A 97 0.84 1.02 -13.71
N LYS A 98 -0.06 1.49 -14.57
CA LYS A 98 -1.34 0.83 -14.88
C LYS A 98 -1.14 -0.61 -15.38
N SER A 99 -0.30 -0.77 -16.41
CA SER A 99 0.03 -2.07 -17.01
C SER A 99 0.57 -3.06 -15.97
N PHE A 100 1.40 -2.59 -15.04
CA PHE A 100 1.91 -3.40 -13.95
C PHE A 100 0.87 -3.70 -12.87
N ALA A 101 0.14 -2.69 -12.40
CA ALA A 101 -0.87 -2.81 -11.36
C ALA A 101 -2.03 -3.71 -11.76
N GLU A 102 -2.47 -3.70 -13.02
CA GLU A 102 -3.58 -4.54 -13.50
C GLU A 102 -3.10 -5.93 -13.91
N GLN A 103 -1.97 -6.04 -14.61
CA GLN A 103 -1.58 -7.27 -15.32
C GLN A 103 -0.25 -7.87 -14.86
N GLY A 104 0.53 -7.17 -14.03
CA GLY A 104 1.86 -7.59 -13.62
C GLY A 104 2.91 -7.53 -14.74
N LEU A 105 2.64 -6.77 -15.80
CA LEU A 105 3.54 -6.61 -16.93
C LEU A 105 4.64 -5.57 -16.63
N THR A 106 5.90 -5.94 -16.84
CA THR A 106 7.05 -5.06 -16.53
C THR A 106 7.57 -4.28 -17.74
N VAL A 107 6.98 -4.47 -18.93
CA VAL A 107 7.57 -4.02 -20.19
C VAL A 107 7.70 -2.49 -20.23
N ASP A 108 6.62 -1.80 -19.92
CA ASP A 108 6.53 -0.34 -19.97
C ASP A 108 7.34 0.31 -18.84
N LEU A 109 7.27 -0.22 -17.60
CA LEU A 109 8.12 0.25 -16.50
C LEU A 109 9.62 0.14 -16.84
N VAL A 110 10.04 -0.96 -17.47
CA VAL A 110 11.44 -1.15 -17.87
C VAL A 110 11.82 -0.19 -18.99
N LYS A 111 10.90 0.10 -19.92
CA LYS A 111 11.11 1.06 -21.00
C LYS A 111 11.30 2.47 -20.42
N ASP A 112 10.42 2.91 -19.55
CA ASP A 112 10.45 4.26 -18.95
C ASP A 112 11.72 4.46 -18.12
N ALA A 113 12.06 3.49 -17.27
CA ALA A 113 13.26 3.56 -16.46
C ALA A 113 14.56 3.48 -17.28
N LYS A 114 14.56 2.81 -18.44
CA LYS A 114 15.70 2.86 -19.40
C LYS A 114 15.86 4.25 -20.01
N GLU A 115 14.77 4.93 -20.38
CA GLU A 115 14.84 6.31 -20.89
C GLU A 115 15.29 7.29 -19.80
N ALA A 116 14.79 7.14 -18.57
CA ALA A 116 15.22 7.91 -17.42
C ALA A 116 16.72 7.70 -17.10
N ARG A 117 17.24 6.49 -17.31
CA ARG A 117 18.66 6.19 -17.17
C ARG A 117 19.54 6.98 -18.15
N LYS A 118 19.08 7.21 -19.39
CA LYS A 118 19.80 8.08 -20.35
C LYS A 118 19.90 9.51 -19.84
N ARG A 119 18.90 9.97 -19.08
CA ARG A 119 18.86 11.29 -18.41
C ARG A 119 19.60 11.31 -17.07
N ARG A 120 20.23 10.20 -16.67
CA ARG A 120 20.98 10.03 -15.41
C ARG A 120 20.12 10.18 -14.14
N THR A 121 18.80 10.04 -14.25
CA THR A 121 17.90 10.08 -13.09
C THR A 121 17.69 8.70 -12.47
N VAL A 122 17.77 7.63 -13.29
CA VAL A 122 17.79 6.24 -12.84
C VAL A 122 19.21 5.68 -12.90
N GLY A 123 19.64 5.01 -11.84
CA GLY A 123 20.93 4.32 -11.76
C GLY A 123 20.86 2.88 -12.27
N SER A 124 19.99 2.08 -11.65
CA SER A 124 19.82 0.65 -11.91
C SER A 124 18.38 0.21 -11.66
N MET A 125 18.02 -0.96 -12.20
CA MET A 125 16.70 -1.59 -12.05
C MET A 125 16.90 -3.07 -11.76
N TYR A 126 16.04 -3.61 -10.89
CA TYR A 126 16.11 -5.00 -10.45
C TYR A 126 14.72 -5.63 -10.52
N ARG A 127 14.70 -6.94 -10.81
CA ARG A 127 13.48 -7.74 -10.86
C ARG A 127 13.70 -9.07 -10.17
N THR A 128 12.68 -9.54 -9.47
CA THR A 128 12.66 -10.91 -8.91
C THR A 128 11.69 -11.79 -9.69
N ALA A 129 11.69 -13.09 -9.37
CA ALA A 129 10.54 -13.94 -9.66
C ALA A 129 9.32 -13.50 -8.80
N GLY A 130 8.11 -13.85 -9.26
CA GLY A 130 6.92 -13.74 -8.43
C GLY A 130 6.88 -14.82 -7.36
N ILE A 131 6.07 -14.61 -6.33
CA ILE A 131 5.89 -15.58 -5.23
C ILE A 131 4.53 -16.24 -5.45
N PRO A 132 4.46 -17.57 -5.67
CA PRO A 132 3.22 -18.27 -6.05
C PRO A 132 2.25 -18.53 -4.88
N SER A 133 2.41 -17.80 -3.77
CA SER A 133 1.63 -17.94 -2.53
C SER A 133 1.57 -16.61 -1.78
N GLY A 134 0.49 -16.38 -1.01
CA GLY A 134 0.30 -15.16 -0.22
C GLY A 134 1.38 -14.96 0.86
N ILE A 135 1.90 -16.07 1.42
CA ILE A 135 3.07 -16.07 2.28
C ILE A 135 4.27 -16.61 1.51
N GLY A 136 5.39 -15.90 1.55
CA GLY A 136 6.64 -16.31 0.93
C GLY A 136 7.61 -15.15 0.88
N HIS A 137 8.78 -15.37 0.30
CA HIS A 137 9.79 -14.32 0.18
C HIS A 137 10.51 -14.39 -1.16
N SER A 138 11.06 -13.24 -1.55
CA SER A 138 11.97 -13.12 -2.69
C SER A 138 13.08 -12.13 -2.32
N SER A 139 14.25 -12.27 -2.94
CA SER A 139 15.38 -11.39 -2.65
C SER A 139 16.15 -11.01 -3.91
N THR A 140 16.83 -9.87 -3.84
CA THR A 140 17.72 -9.39 -4.90
C THR A 140 18.80 -8.47 -4.34
N GLU A 141 19.94 -8.41 -5.01
CA GLU A 141 21.03 -7.52 -4.64
C GLU A 141 20.89 -6.18 -5.35
N LEU A 142 20.97 -5.10 -4.58
CA LEU A 142 20.88 -3.73 -5.08
C LEU A 142 22.26 -3.08 -5.03
N LEU A 143 22.54 -2.22 -6.00
CA LEU A 143 23.71 -1.34 -5.99
C LEU A 143 23.23 0.10 -6.07
N LEU A 144 23.46 0.85 -4.98
CA LEU A 144 23.16 2.28 -4.90
C LEU A 144 24.42 3.12 -5.02
N THR A 145 24.26 4.33 -5.55
CA THR A 145 25.34 5.30 -5.68
C THR A 145 24.94 6.61 -5.00
N PRO A 146 25.91 7.45 -4.61
CA PRO A 146 25.58 8.75 -4.01
C PRO A 146 24.73 9.65 -4.93
N ARG A 147 24.75 9.41 -6.25
CA ARG A 147 23.93 10.17 -7.22
C ARG A 147 22.49 9.67 -7.32
N THR A 148 22.22 8.43 -6.90
CA THR A 148 20.91 7.79 -6.98
C THR A 148 20.66 7.03 -5.67
N PRO A 149 20.45 7.75 -4.55
CA PRO A 149 20.35 7.15 -3.22
C PRO A 149 18.94 6.62 -2.88
N LEU A 150 17.96 6.84 -3.75
CA LEU A 150 16.56 6.49 -3.52
C LEU A 150 16.23 5.13 -4.10
N LEU A 151 15.40 4.38 -3.38
CA LEU A 151 14.80 3.12 -3.79
C LEU A 151 13.29 3.28 -3.90
N SER A 152 12.73 3.06 -5.09
CA SER A 152 11.30 2.81 -5.27
C SER A 152 11.08 1.37 -5.71
N LEU A 153 10.02 0.74 -5.21
CA LEU A 153 9.65 -0.60 -5.64
C LEU A 153 8.14 -0.80 -5.68
N ILE A 154 7.73 -1.82 -6.42
CA ILE A 154 6.33 -2.20 -6.58
C ILE A 154 6.18 -3.72 -6.77
N VAL A 155 5.10 -4.26 -6.20
CA VAL A 155 4.65 -5.65 -6.35
C VAL A 155 3.11 -5.67 -6.44
N LYS A 156 2.55 -6.23 -7.52
CA LYS A 156 1.10 -6.40 -7.67
C LYS A 156 0.60 -7.51 -6.74
N VAL A 157 -0.52 -7.26 -6.09
CA VAL A 157 -1.31 -8.26 -5.35
C VAL A 157 -2.09 -9.10 -6.35
N ILE A 158 -1.99 -10.43 -6.31
CA ILE A 158 -2.66 -11.29 -7.31
C ILE A 158 -3.58 -12.31 -6.61
N PRO A 159 -4.85 -12.44 -7.02
CA PRO A 159 -5.56 -11.57 -7.96
C PRO A 159 -5.95 -10.24 -7.31
N SER A 160 -6.08 -9.20 -8.12
CA SER A 160 -6.66 -7.90 -7.74
C SER A 160 -7.04 -7.13 -9.01
N PRO A 161 -7.95 -6.15 -8.91
CA PRO A 161 -8.24 -5.20 -9.99
C PRO A 161 -6.96 -4.49 -10.44
N ASP A 162 -6.42 -3.64 -9.58
CA ASP A 162 -5.22 -2.83 -9.83
C ASP A 162 -4.39 -2.61 -8.54
N TRP A 163 -4.52 -3.51 -7.57
CA TRP A 163 -3.92 -3.33 -6.26
C TRP A 163 -2.46 -3.78 -6.20
N PHE A 164 -1.66 -3.01 -5.49
CA PHE A 164 -0.23 -3.28 -5.32
C PHE A 164 0.26 -2.92 -3.92
N VAL A 165 1.47 -3.34 -3.60
CA VAL A 165 2.25 -2.87 -2.45
C VAL A 165 3.57 -2.32 -2.95
N GLY A 166 4.17 -1.40 -2.22
CA GLY A 166 5.47 -0.87 -2.60
C GLY A 166 6.01 0.15 -1.64
N VAL A 167 7.19 0.68 -1.99
CA VAL A 167 7.74 1.87 -1.34
C VAL A 167 8.09 2.88 -2.43
N ASP A 168 7.80 4.14 -2.16
CA ASP A 168 8.20 5.27 -2.99
C ASP A 168 9.39 6.00 -2.35
N SER A 169 10.44 6.22 -3.13
CA SER A 169 11.53 7.15 -2.84
C SER A 169 12.21 6.96 -1.48
N LEU A 170 12.40 5.70 -1.06
CA LEU A 170 13.11 5.38 0.18
C LEU A 170 14.57 5.81 0.10
N ASN A 171 14.94 6.82 0.88
CA ASN A 171 16.32 7.26 0.97
C ASN A 171 17.17 6.36 1.88
N LEU A 172 18.15 5.67 1.28
CA LEU A 172 19.13 4.82 1.97
C LEU A 172 20.44 5.54 2.33
N CYS A 173 20.59 6.81 1.97
CA CYS A 173 21.75 7.63 2.30
C CYS A 173 21.37 8.90 3.06
N GLU A 174 21.84 9.02 4.30
CA GLU A 174 21.52 10.13 5.18
C GLU A 174 22.79 10.75 5.74
N GLY A 175 22.94 12.08 5.61
CA GLY A 175 24.10 12.81 6.14
C GLY A 175 25.45 12.29 5.63
N GLY A 176 25.50 11.74 4.40
CA GLY A 176 26.69 11.15 3.79
C GLY A 176 27.05 9.74 4.26
N LYS A 177 26.14 9.05 4.95
CA LYS A 177 26.30 7.66 5.36
C LYS A 177 25.18 6.79 4.81
N TRP A 178 25.56 5.62 4.32
CA TRP A 178 24.64 4.55 3.94
C TRP A 178 24.04 3.90 5.18
N LYS A 179 22.70 3.82 5.25
CA LYS A 179 21.95 3.13 6.31
C LYS A 179 22.37 1.66 6.36
N GLN A 180 22.58 1.10 7.56
CA GLN A 180 23.03 -0.30 7.68
C GLN A 180 21.90 -1.29 7.38
N GLU A 181 20.71 -0.97 7.84
CA GLU A 181 19.54 -1.85 7.74
C GLU A 181 18.29 -0.99 7.85
N VAL A 182 17.29 -1.31 7.04
CA VAL A 182 15.97 -0.68 7.14
C VAL A 182 14.88 -1.72 6.86
N THR A 183 13.79 -1.62 7.62
CA THR A 183 12.61 -2.48 7.49
C THR A 183 11.39 -1.59 7.30
N PHE A 184 10.55 -1.91 6.32
CA PHE A 184 9.27 -1.22 6.09
C PHE A 184 8.13 -2.20 5.96
N ASP A 185 7.07 -1.93 6.72
CA ASP A 185 5.79 -2.60 6.62
C ASP A 185 5.04 -2.02 5.41
N LEU A 186 4.55 -2.90 4.54
CA LEU A 186 3.89 -2.54 3.30
C LEU A 186 2.39 -2.73 3.41
N HIS A 187 1.66 -1.73 2.93
CA HIS A 187 0.20 -1.69 2.91
C HIS A 187 -0.31 -1.67 1.46
N PRO A 188 -1.53 -2.16 1.21
CA PRO A 188 -2.10 -2.15 -0.13
C PRO A 188 -2.42 -0.73 -0.60
N PHE A 189 -2.17 -0.49 -1.89
CA PHE A 189 -2.53 0.71 -2.63
C PHE A 189 -3.40 0.32 -3.82
N ASP A 190 -4.33 1.21 -4.14
CA ASP A 190 -5.16 1.19 -5.34
C ASP A 190 -4.50 2.09 -6.40
N ALA A 191 -4.41 1.63 -7.65
CA ALA A 191 -3.77 2.41 -8.71
C ALA A 191 -4.69 3.48 -9.33
N GLY A 192 -6.01 3.40 -9.07
CA GLY A 192 -7.02 4.31 -9.60
C GLY A 192 -7.37 4.03 -11.06
N THR A 193 -7.11 2.82 -11.58
CA THR A 193 -7.28 2.48 -13.00
C THR A 193 -8.32 1.39 -13.25
N ASP A 194 -8.65 0.56 -12.26
CA ASP A 194 -9.77 -0.39 -12.29
C ASP A 194 -10.64 -0.27 -11.02
N SER A 195 -11.95 -0.18 -11.19
CA SER A 195 -12.94 0.06 -10.14
C SER A 195 -13.53 -1.24 -9.55
N GLY A 196 -12.88 -2.40 -9.75
CA GLY A 196 -13.27 -3.65 -9.12
C GLY A 196 -13.22 -3.57 -7.58
N PHE A 197 -14.21 -4.16 -6.89
CA PHE A 197 -14.30 -4.09 -5.43
C PHE A 197 -13.57 -5.20 -4.69
N THR A 198 -13.40 -6.35 -5.35
CA THR A 198 -12.86 -7.56 -4.74
C THR A 198 -11.66 -8.09 -5.49
N PHE A 199 -10.85 -8.93 -4.83
CA PHE A 199 -9.68 -9.58 -5.44
C PHE A 199 -9.97 -10.22 -6.81
N SER A 200 -11.16 -10.78 -7.00
CA SER A 200 -11.56 -11.51 -8.21
C SER A 200 -12.65 -10.79 -9.02
N SER A 201 -12.84 -9.48 -8.80
CA SER A 201 -13.77 -8.70 -9.61
C SER A 201 -13.38 -8.74 -11.09
N PRO A 202 -14.35 -8.81 -12.02
CA PRO A 202 -14.08 -8.60 -13.44
C PRO A 202 -13.49 -7.20 -13.66
N ASN A 203 -12.69 -7.07 -14.72
CA ASN A 203 -12.10 -5.80 -15.12
C ASN A 203 -13.19 -4.73 -15.38
N PHE A 204 -13.12 -3.61 -14.67
CA PHE A 204 -14.05 -2.49 -14.76
C PHE A 204 -13.27 -1.17 -14.75
N PRO A 205 -12.84 -0.64 -15.91
CA PRO A 205 -11.92 0.49 -15.96
C PRO A 205 -12.45 1.76 -15.29
N THR A 206 -11.64 2.39 -14.44
CA THR A 206 -11.97 3.66 -13.77
C THR A 206 -11.91 4.81 -14.77
N THR A 207 -13.03 5.53 -14.94
CA THR A 207 -13.16 6.63 -15.92
C THR A 207 -13.85 7.85 -15.30
N PRO A 208 -13.17 9.01 -15.17
CA PRO A 208 -11.74 9.24 -15.45
C PRO A 208 -10.83 8.48 -14.48
N PRO A 209 -9.55 8.22 -14.83
CA PRO A 209 -8.60 7.63 -13.89
C PRO A 209 -8.51 8.44 -12.60
N GLU A 210 -8.43 7.73 -11.47
CA GLU A 210 -8.24 8.32 -10.16
C GLU A 210 -6.75 8.33 -9.78
N ASN A 211 -6.42 9.03 -8.69
CA ASN A 211 -5.07 9.04 -8.16
C ASN A 211 -4.80 7.77 -7.36
N ILE A 212 -3.53 7.39 -7.29
CA ILE A 212 -3.07 6.30 -6.43
C ILE A 212 -3.44 6.62 -4.98
N THR A 213 -4.11 5.69 -4.29
CA THR A 213 -4.55 5.87 -2.91
C THR A 213 -4.22 4.66 -2.05
N MET A 214 -3.87 4.90 -0.79
CA MET A 214 -3.70 3.80 0.16
C MET A 214 -5.05 3.17 0.49
N ILE A 215 -5.12 1.83 0.42
CA ILE A 215 -6.25 1.05 0.89
C ILE A 215 -6.09 0.82 2.39
N THR A 216 -7.12 1.15 3.15
CA THR A 216 -7.16 1.02 4.62
C THR A 216 -8.27 0.08 5.05
N SER A 217 -8.35 -0.22 6.35
CA SER A 217 -9.42 -1.06 6.90
C SER A 217 -10.81 -0.45 6.75
N GLN A 218 -10.90 0.87 6.56
CA GLN A 218 -12.17 1.60 6.50
C GLN A 218 -12.41 2.29 5.16
N LYS A 219 -11.41 2.39 4.28
CA LYS A 219 -11.50 3.03 2.97
C LYS A 219 -10.84 2.16 1.90
N PRO A 220 -11.52 1.87 0.78
CA PRO A 220 -12.88 2.30 0.43
C PRO A 220 -13.96 1.65 1.32
N ASN A 221 -15.03 2.38 1.64
CA ASN A 221 -16.00 2.06 2.70
C ASN A 221 -17.23 1.26 2.23
N HIS A 222 -17.03 0.32 1.30
CA HIS A 222 -18.10 -0.54 0.82
C HIS A 222 -18.01 -1.94 1.45
N PRO A 223 -19.12 -2.54 1.91
CA PRO A 223 -19.12 -3.86 2.57
C PRO A 223 -18.46 -4.98 1.74
N ALA A 224 -18.60 -4.93 0.42
CA ALA A 224 -18.00 -5.93 -0.46
C ALA A 224 -16.47 -5.81 -0.60
N ASN A 225 -15.87 -4.66 -0.25
CA ASN A 225 -14.44 -4.43 -0.47
C ASN A 225 -13.60 -5.43 0.33
N SER A 226 -12.61 -6.02 -0.34
CA SER A 226 -11.81 -7.11 0.24
C SER A 226 -11.01 -6.69 1.47
N PHE A 227 -10.53 -5.45 1.50
CA PHE A 227 -9.78 -4.89 2.64
C PHE A 227 -10.64 -4.07 3.61
N TYR A 228 -11.97 -4.10 3.49
CA TYR A 228 -12.85 -3.43 4.44
C TYR A 228 -13.09 -4.29 5.69
N TYR A 229 -12.46 -3.89 6.79
CA TYR A 229 -12.49 -4.50 8.12
C TYR A 229 -12.87 -3.44 9.16
N PRO A 230 -14.16 -3.15 9.38
CA PRO A 230 -14.60 -2.00 10.18
C PRO A 230 -14.18 -2.07 11.66
N ARG A 231 -13.85 -3.26 12.18
CA ARG A 231 -13.36 -3.46 13.55
C ARG A 231 -11.87 -3.16 13.73
N LEU A 232 -11.13 -3.05 12.64
CA LEU A 232 -9.70 -2.76 12.67
C LEU A 232 -9.47 -1.25 12.53
N THR A 233 -8.64 -0.70 13.42
CA THR A 233 -8.18 0.68 13.31
C THR A 233 -7.20 0.87 12.16
N GLU A 234 -6.40 -0.15 11.89
CA GLU A 234 -5.41 -0.22 10.80
C GLU A 234 -5.33 -1.66 10.28
N LEU A 235 -4.97 -1.84 9.02
CA LEU A 235 -4.70 -3.18 8.49
C LEU A 235 -3.37 -3.70 9.04
N PRO A 236 -3.24 -5.01 9.29
CA PRO A 236 -1.92 -5.63 9.41
C PRO A 236 -1.06 -5.29 8.17
N PRO A 237 0.27 -5.34 8.27
CA PRO A 237 1.13 -5.30 7.10
C PRO A 237 0.80 -6.47 6.16
N LEU A 238 0.57 -6.17 4.87
CA LEU A 238 0.33 -7.20 3.85
C LEU A 238 1.64 -7.86 3.40
N ALA A 239 2.74 -7.10 3.48
CA ALA A 239 4.09 -7.56 3.22
C ALA A 239 5.10 -6.70 4.00
N THR A 240 6.36 -7.11 4.00
CA THR A 240 7.48 -6.36 4.58
C THR A 240 8.63 -6.34 3.59
N ILE A 241 9.35 -5.23 3.52
CA ILE A 241 10.69 -5.21 2.92
C ILE A 241 11.75 -5.07 4.00
N TRP A 242 12.84 -5.79 3.80
CA TRP A 242 14.02 -5.75 4.64
C TRP A 242 15.24 -5.49 3.76
N VAL A 243 15.91 -4.36 3.99
CA VAL A 243 17.01 -3.88 3.16
C VAL A 243 18.25 -3.77 4.04
N LYS A 244 19.22 -4.66 3.83
CA LYS A 244 20.45 -4.69 4.63
C LYS A 244 21.68 -4.46 3.79
N ARG A 245 22.55 -3.58 4.26
CA ARG A 245 23.82 -3.27 3.62
C ARG A 245 24.73 -4.49 3.67
N GLN A 246 25.30 -4.83 2.52
CA GLN A 246 26.35 -5.84 2.45
C GLN A 246 27.68 -5.22 2.87
N GLY A 247 28.44 -5.95 3.70
CA GLY A 247 29.82 -5.59 4.03
C GLY A 247 30.73 -5.71 2.81
N ALA A 248 31.90 -5.06 2.85
CA ALA A 248 32.93 -5.32 1.84
C ALA A 248 33.28 -6.81 1.88
N VAL A 249 33.15 -7.49 0.74
CA VAL A 249 33.38 -8.93 0.57
C VAL A 249 34.75 -9.30 1.13
N ARG A 250 34.80 -9.87 2.35
CA ARG A 250 35.83 -10.86 2.66
C ARG A 250 35.36 -12.14 2.00
N GLN A 251 36.19 -12.74 1.15
CA GLN A 251 35.95 -14.06 0.57
C GLN A 251 35.49 -15.03 1.68
N GLN A 252 34.19 -15.24 1.78
CA GLN A 252 33.61 -16.34 2.52
C GLN A 252 32.64 -17.03 1.59
N ASN A 253 33.12 -18.14 1.04
CA ASN A 253 32.29 -19.18 0.48
C ASN A 253 31.22 -19.58 1.51
N ARG A 254 29.97 -19.18 1.27
CA ARG A 254 28.74 -19.96 1.44
C ARG A 254 27.54 -19.03 1.23
N LEU A 255 26.88 -19.16 0.07
CA LEU A 255 25.49 -18.74 -0.11
C LEU A 255 24.63 -19.51 0.90
N SER A 256 24.34 -18.89 2.04
CA SER A 256 23.39 -19.44 3.01
C SER A 256 22.05 -18.76 2.78
N ASN A 257 21.07 -19.53 2.28
CA ASN A 257 19.68 -19.13 2.06
C ASN A 257 18.89 -18.94 3.38
N HIS A 258 19.52 -18.46 4.45
CA HIS A 258 18.89 -18.32 5.76
C HIS A 258 19.17 -16.95 6.39
N ILE A 259 18.85 -15.90 5.64
CA ILE A 259 18.67 -14.58 6.24
C ILE A 259 17.16 -14.34 6.33
N LEU A 260 16.54 -14.92 7.36
CA LEU A 260 15.15 -14.63 7.70
C LEU A 260 15.13 -13.37 8.58
N PRO A 261 14.32 -12.36 8.27
CA PRO A 261 14.15 -11.20 9.14
C PRO A 261 13.61 -11.62 10.51
N ASP A 262 14.04 -10.93 11.56
CA ASP A 262 13.60 -11.13 12.94
C ASP A 262 12.07 -11.01 13.04
N THR A 263 11.40 -12.11 13.37
CA THR A 263 9.93 -12.26 13.37
C THR A 263 9.25 -11.68 14.61
N THR A 264 9.99 -11.02 15.51
CA THR A 264 9.48 -10.52 16.79
C THR A 264 8.38 -9.45 16.70
N LYS A 265 8.19 -8.80 15.54
CA LYS A 265 7.05 -7.88 15.30
C LYS A 265 5.76 -8.55 14.81
N LEU A 266 5.78 -9.82 14.40
CA LEU A 266 4.61 -10.52 13.85
C LEU A 266 3.57 -10.91 14.93
N ASN A 267 3.87 -10.73 16.21
CA ASN A 267 2.97 -11.08 17.30
C ASN A 267 1.80 -10.10 17.51
N ARG A 268 1.81 -8.90 16.91
CA ARG A 268 0.71 -7.92 17.08
C ARG A 268 -0.51 -8.24 16.20
N PHE A 269 -0.33 -8.97 15.11
CA PHE A 269 -1.38 -9.25 14.11
C PHE A 269 -1.46 -10.74 13.77
N SER A 270 -1.54 -11.61 14.78
CA SER A 270 -1.60 -13.06 14.55
C SER A 270 -2.90 -13.47 13.84
N GLU A 271 -4.03 -12.80 14.11
CA GLU A 271 -5.34 -13.13 13.57
C GLU A 271 -6.23 -11.88 13.48
N THR A 272 -6.97 -11.75 12.37
CA THR A 272 -7.97 -10.67 12.17
C THR A 272 -9.38 -11.23 12.38
N PRO A 273 -10.13 -10.79 13.41
CA PRO A 273 -11.50 -11.24 13.61
C PRO A 273 -12.38 -10.89 12.41
N LEU A 274 -13.19 -11.85 11.94
CA LEU A 274 -14.16 -11.64 10.87
C LEU A 274 -15.52 -12.19 11.27
N ASP A 275 -16.49 -11.31 11.38
CA ASP A 275 -17.84 -11.67 11.80
C ASP A 275 -18.63 -12.29 10.63
N CYS A 276 -19.60 -13.15 10.95
CA CYS A 276 -20.49 -13.67 9.94
C CYS A 276 -21.43 -12.57 9.43
N GLU A 277 -21.60 -12.50 8.11
CA GLU A 277 -22.61 -11.67 7.47
C GLU A 277 -23.63 -12.58 6.79
N VAL A 278 -24.92 -12.27 6.95
CA VAL A 278 -26.04 -13.04 6.38
C VAL A 278 -26.94 -12.13 5.56
N SER A 279 -27.67 -12.71 4.60
CA SER A 279 -28.63 -11.99 3.79
C SER A 279 -29.81 -11.48 4.61
N MET A 280 -30.60 -10.60 4.00
CA MET A 280 -31.97 -10.37 4.47
C MET A 280 -32.75 -11.70 4.45
N TRP A 281 -33.75 -11.79 5.31
CA TRP A 281 -34.70 -12.89 5.26
C TRP A 281 -35.46 -12.93 3.93
N SER A 282 -35.77 -14.14 3.48
CA SER A 282 -36.74 -14.35 2.42
C SER A 282 -38.11 -13.82 2.85
N SER A 283 -39.00 -13.65 1.88
CA SER A 283 -40.43 -13.57 2.20
C SER A 283 -40.87 -14.82 2.95
N TRP A 284 -41.88 -14.68 3.79
CA TRP A 284 -42.52 -15.81 4.44
C TRP A 284 -43.09 -16.78 3.40
N GLY A 285 -42.87 -18.07 3.61
CA GLY A 285 -43.53 -19.13 2.87
C GLY A 285 -45.03 -19.21 3.16
N LEU A 286 -45.71 -20.10 2.45
CA LEU A 286 -47.13 -20.37 2.67
C LEU A 286 -47.36 -20.90 4.09
N CYS A 287 -48.53 -20.59 4.66
CA CYS A 287 -48.95 -21.16 5.92
C CYS A 287 -49.30 -22.64 5.74
N LEU A 288 -48.44 -23.53 6.21
CA LEU A 288 -48.60 -24.98 6.06
C LEU A 288 -49.46 -25.49 7.22
N ARG A 289 -50.73 -25.86 6.96
CA ARG A 289 -51.63 -26.79 7.71
C ARG A 289 -53.11 -26.57 7.30
N PRO A 290 -54.02 -27.52 7.60
CA PRO A 290 -55.46 -27.30 7.47
C PRO A 290 -55.93 -26.16 8.38
N CYS A 291 -56.88 -25.35 7.89
CA CYS A 291 -57.46 -24.18 8.57
C CYS A 291 -57.94 -24.41 10.01
N SER A 292 -58.28 -25.65 10.36
CA SER A 292 -58.83 -26.01 11.67
C SER A 292 -57.82 -26.06 12.81
N ARG A 293 -56.51 -25.92 12.57
CA ARG A 293 -55.47 -26.12 13.61
C ARG A 293 -54.38 -25.04 13.69
N GLY A 294 -54.55 -23.92 13.00
CA GLY A 294 -53.44 -22.99 12.75
C GLY A 294 -52.33 -23.66 11.93
N GLY A 295 -51.43 -22.87 11.37
CA GLY A 295 -50.30 -23.37 10.58
C GLY A 295 -48.99 -22.76 11.01
N LEU A 296 -47.93 -23.26 10.38
CA LEU A 296 -46.59 -22.71 10.54
C LEU A 296 -46.12 -22.23 9.17
N ARG A 297 -45.48 -21.06 9.15
CA ARG A 297 -44.78 -20.55 7.97
C ARG A 297 -43.31 -20.43 8.29
N HIS A 298 -42.50 -20.57 7.26
CA HIS A 298 -41.04 -20.55 7.37
C HIS A 298 -40.47 -19.45 6.50
N ARG A 299 -39.36 -18.86 6.91
CA ARG A 299 -38.51 -18.03 6.07
C ARG A 299 -37.05 -18.42 6.28
N THR A 300 -36.23 -18.16 5.27
CA THR A 300 -34.81 -18.54 5.29
C THR A 300 -33.94 -17.36 4.89
N ARG A 301 -32.67 -17.39 5.31
CA ARG A 301 -31.61 -16.49 4.85
C ARG A 301 -30.33 -17.29 4.66
N TYR A 302 -29.37 -16.74 3.95
CA TYR A 302 -28.12 -17.43 3.65
C TYR A 302 -26.91 -16.63 4.11
N ILE A 303 -25.78 -17.31 4.28
CA ILE A 303 -24.50 -16.69 4.68
C ILE A 303 -23.90 -15.97 3.48
N LEU A 304 -23.64 -14.68 3.63
CA LEU A 304 -22.89 -13.84 2.68
C LEU A 304 -21.38 -13.92 2.94
N LEU A 305 -20.99 -13.93 4.21
CA LEU A 305 -19.60 -14.01 4.65
C LEU A 305 -19.50 -14.98 5.82
N LYS A 306 -18.64 -16.00 5.67
CA LYS A 306 -18.38 -16.94 6.77
C LYS A 306 -17.51 -16.25 7.83
N PRO A 307 -17.75 -16.53 9.11
CA PRO A 307 -16.92 -16.01 10.18
C PRO A 307 -15.53 -16.65 10.12
N ALA A 308 -14.53 -15.94 10.61
CA ALA A 308 -13.17 -16.45 10.74
C ALA A 308 -12.51 -15.94 12.02
N ASN A 309 -11.53 -16.71 12.50
CA ASN A 309 -10.80 -16.44 13.74
C ASN A 309 -11.80 -16.24 14.91
N SER A 310 -11.59 -15.23 15.75
CA SER A 310 -12.46 -14.88 16.88
C SER A 310 -13.67 -14.00 16.53
N GLY A 311 -14.14 -14.06 15.28
CA GLY A 311 -15.35 -13.36 14.84
C GLY A 311 -16.66 -13.97 15.36
N THR A 312 -17.73 -13.18 15.35
CA THR A 312 -19.07 -13.60 15.78
C THR A 312 -19.60 -14.70 14.84
N PRO A 313 -20.08 -15.85 15.37
CA PRO A 313 -20.62 -16.92 14.55
C PRO A 313 -21.92 -16.50 13.84
N CYS A 314 -22.29 -17.25 12.80
CA CYS A 314 -23.53 -16.97 12.08
C CYS A 314 -24.76 -17.16 12.97
N PRO A 315 -25.73 -16.23 12.92
CA PRO A 315 -27.01 -16.42 13.59
C PRO A 315 -27.85 -17.49 12.87
N GLU A 316 -29.02 -17.81 13.40
CA GLU A 316 -29.94 -18.78 12.80
C GLU A 316 -30.31 -18.40 11.35
N LEU A 317 -30.35 -19.39 10.47
CA LEU A 317 -30.60 -19.22 9.03
C LEU A 317 -32.04 -19.54 8.62
N GLU A 318 -32.81 -20.10 9.54
CA GLU A 318 -34.21 -20.47 9.34
C GLU A 318 -35.02 -19.92 10.51
N GLU A 319 -36.21 -19.43 10.22
CA GLU A 319 -37.14 -18.94 11.23
C GLU A 319 -38.53 -19.46 10.93
N GLN A 320 -39.28 -19.76 12.00
CA GLN A 320 -40.63 -20.29 11.94
C GLN A 320 -41.54 -19.43 12.80
N GLU A 321 -42.75 -19.18 12.30
CA GLU A 321 -43.78 -18.45 13.00
C GLU A 321 -45.14 -19.13 12.81
N GLU A 322 -45.99 -19.03 13.83
CA GLU A 322 -47.40 -19.40 13.73
C GLU A 322 -48.13 -18.49 12.74
N CYS A 323 -49.08 -19.06 12.00
CA CYS A 323 -49.87 -18.33 11.03
C CYS A 323 -51.28 -18.90 10.90
N THR A 324 -52.19 -18.10 10.36
CA THR A 324 -53.51 -18.55 9.94
C THR A 324 -53.52 -18.68 8.41
N PRO A 325 -53.91 -19.83 7.84
CA PRO A 325 -54.00 -19.96 6.38
C PRO A 325 -54.97 -18.93 5.79
N HIS A 326 -54.60 -18.31 4.67
CA HIS A 326 -55.51 -17.44 3.91
C HIS A 326 -56.58 -18.29 3.20
N ASN A 327 -57.82 -17.79 3.11
CA ASN A 327 -58.97 -18.45 2.49
C ASN A 327 -59.50 -19.71 3.21
N CYS A 328 -59.54 -19.66 4.54
CA CYS A 328 -60.27 -20.66 5.30
C CYS A 328 -61.78 -20.52 5.10
N LEU A 329 -62.36 -21.35 4.24
CA LEU A 329 -63.81 -21.52 4.17
C LEU A 329 -64.25 -22.22 5.45
N ALA A 330 -64.86 -21.46 6.37
CA ALA A 330 -65.63 -22.03 7.45
C ALA A 330 -66.84 -22.73 6.81
N TYR A 331 -66.85 -24.07 6.81
CA TYR A 331 -68.10 -24.78 6.61
C TYR A 331 -68.99 -24.46 7.81
N GLN A 332 -70.02 -23.63 7.56
CA GLN A 332 -71.12 -23.36 8.48
C GLN A 332 -72.04 -24.58 8.57
#